data_AF-A0A938QC82-F1
#
_entry.id   AF-A0A938QC82-F1
#
_cell.length_a   1.000
_cell.length_b   1.000
_cell.length_c   1.000
_cell.angle_alpha   90.00
_cell.angle_beta   90.00
_cell.angle_gamma   90.00
#
_symmetry.space_group_name_H-M   'P 1'
#
loop_
_entity.id
_entity.type
_entity.pdbx_description
1 polymer ?
#
loop_
_entity_poly.entity_id
_entity_poly.type
_entity_poly.pdbx_seq_one_letter_code
_entity_poly.pdbx_strand_id
1 'polypeptide(L)'
;MIIPTPLPAAGLAVPLRAAFQVFKRWPLIGVASNNLNPSLVLHGDGVEYNLVKHRRRSYADVEMVDARQWVGGHDIIFHWRGAFFASRMNLAQADWLPQLLGFFSDKGCLLSTPAREILAGAQAVSKSANGR
;
A
#
# COMPACT_ATOMS: atom_id res chain seq x y z
N MET A 1 6.02 -13.84 -1.13
CA MET A 1 7.15 -12.88 -1.16
C MET A 1 7.36 -12.28 0.22
N ILE A 2 8.58 -11.88 0.60
CA ILE A 2 8.89 -11.25 1.89
C ILE A 2 9.54 -9.88 1.62
N ILE A 3 9.09 -8.82 2.31
CA ILE A 3 9.75 -7.51 2.26
C ILE A 3 11.04 -7.58 3.12
N PRO A 4 12.23 -7.35 2.54
CA PRO A 4 13.49 -7.43 3.27
C PRO A 4 13.58 -6.38 4.37
N THR A 5 14.18 -6.76 5.49
CA THR A 5 14.54 -5.86 6.60
C THR A 5 16.03 -6.06 6.93
N PRO A 6 16.89 -5.04 6.77
CA PRO A 6 16.58 -3.70 6.29
C PRO A 6 16.23 -3.67 4.79
N LEU A 7 15.57 -2.59 4.35
CA LEU A 7 15.33 -2.35 2.93
C LEU A 7 16.67 -2.10 2.20
N PRO A 8 16.76 -2.41 0.89
CA PRO A 8 17.91 -2.05 0.07
C PRO A 8 18.15 -0.54 0.09
N ALA A 9 19.41 -0.10 -0.04
CA ALA A 9 19.77 1.31 -0.07
C ALA A 9 19.04 2.09 -1.20
N ALA A 10 18.83 1.45 -2.35
CA ALA A 10 18.09 2.01 -3.48
C ALA A 10 16.56 2.06 -3.26
N GLY A 11 16.05 1.46 -2.17
CA GLY A 11 14.64 1.21 -1.94
C GLY A 11 14.15 -0.11 -2.54
N LEU A 12 12.93 -0.50 -2.17
CA LEU A 12 12.25 -1.68 -2.69
C LEU A 12 11.10 -1.27 -3.60
N ALA A 13 11.22 -1.58 -4.89
CA ALA A 13 10.13 -1.37 -5.84
C ALA A 13 8.99 -2.36 -5.60
N VAL A 14 7.77 -1.83 -5.52
CA VAL A 14 6.53 -2.59 -5.42
C VAL A 14 5.87 -2.62 -6.81
N PRO A 15 5.67 -3.80 -7.41
CA PRO A 15 5.01 -3.94 -8.70
C PRO A 15 3.56 -3.44 -8.67
N LEU A 16 3.26 -2.47 -9.54
CA LEU A 16 1.92 -1.91 -9.73
C LEU A 16 1.39 -2.21 -11.13
N ARG A 17 0.07 -2.35 -11.26
CA ARG A 17 -0.64 -2.27 -12.55
C ARG A 17 -1.04 -0.84 -12.89
N ALA A 18 -1.42 -0.08 -11.87
CA ALA A 18 -1.91 1.29 -12.02
C ALA A 18 -1.85 2.04 -10.68
N ALA A 19 -1.85 3.36 -10.76
CA ALA A 19 -2.02 4.25 -9.62
C ALA A 19 -3.16 5.22 -9.88
N PHE A 20 -3.89 5.62 -8.83
CA PHE A 20 -5.04 6.51 -8.92
C PHE A 20 -5.01 7.57 -7.82
N GLN A 21 -5.38 8.80 -8.16
CA GLN A 21 -5.74 9.82 -7.19
C GLN A 21 -7.25 9.75 -7.01
N VAL A 22 -7.70 9.63 -5.76
CA VAL A 22 -9.12 9.44 -5.42
C VAL A 22 -9.52 10.41 -4.31
N PHE A 23 -10.81 10.69 -4.16
CA PHE A 23 -11.30 11.44 -2.99
C PHE A 23 -11.06 10.65 -1.72
N LYS A 24 -10.47 11.29 -0.70
CA LYS A 24 -10.13 10.63 0.56
C LYS A 24 -11.35 10.05 1.30
N ARG A 25 -12.49 10.76 1.25
CA ARG A 25 -13.76 10.30 1.87
C ARG A 25 -14.50 9.25 1.03
N TRP A 26 -14.23 9.20 -0.28
CA TRP A 26 -14.86 8.28 -1.22
C TRP A 26 -13.82 7.71 -2.19
N PRO A 27 -13.00 6.73 -1.75
CA PRO A 27 -11.85 6.24 -2.50
C PRO A 27 -12.20 5.44 -3.78
N LEU A 28 -13.48 5.35 -4.12
CA LEU A 28 -13.98 4.81 -5.39
C LEU A 28 -14.10 5.89 -6.48
N ILE A 29 -14.15 7.16 -6.11
CA ILE A 29 -14.28 8.27 -7.06
C ILE A 29 -12.87 8.75 -7.43
N GLY A 30 -12.43 8.34 -8.62
CA GLY A 30 -11.14 8.72 -9.20
C GLY A 30 -11.14 10.13 -9.78
N VAL A 31 -10.01 10.80 -9.63
CA VAL A 31 -9.74 12.16 -10.12
C VAL A 31 -8.62 12.14 -11.16
N ALA A 32 -7.63 11.29 -10.96
CA ALA A 32 -6.53 11.08 -11.92
C ALA A 32 -6.04 9.64 -11.86
N SER A 33 -5.35 9.20 -12.91
CA SER A 33 -4.73 7.87 -12.98
C SER A 33 -3.37 7.93 -13.67
N ASN A 34 -2.52 6.96 -13.37
CA ASN A 34 -1.30 6.68 -14.10
C ASN A 34 -1.18 5.18 -14.31
N ASN A 35 -1.30 4.79 -15.57
CA ASN A 35 -1.21 3.39 -16.01
C ASN A 35 -0.03 3.19 -16.97
N LEU A 36 0.70 4.27 -17.32
CA LEU A 36 1.84 4.23 -18.24
C LEU A 36 3.14 3.90 -17.51
N ASN A 37 3.38 4.58 -16.39
CA ASN A 37 4.56 4.34 -15.56
C ASN A 37 4.23 4.56 -14.07
N PRO A 38 3.29 3.79 -13.50
CA PRO A 38 3.03 3.84 -12.06
C PRO A 38 4.23 3.28 -11.31
N SER A 39 4.64 3.96 -10.24
CA SER A 39 5.69 3.44 -9.36
C SER A 39 5.31 3.62 -7.90
N LEU A 40 5.80 2.67 -7.09
CA LEU A 40 5.77 2.72 -5.64
C LEU A 40 7.08 2.10 -5.16
N VAL A 41 7.88 2.86 -4.42
CA VAL A 41 9.17 2.43 -3.89
C VAL A 41 9.18 2.69 -2.38
N LEU A 42 9.47 1.65 -1.61
CA LEU A 42 9.63 1.75 -0.16
C LEU A 42 11.06 2.13 0.18
N HIS A 43 11.24 3.11 1.05
CA HIS A 43 12.53 3.51 1.61
C HIS A 43 12.53 3.37 3.14
N GLY A 44 13.69 3.51 3.78
CA GLY A 44 13.78 3.39 5.23
C GLY A 44 12.90 4.40 5.99
N ASP A 45 12.78 5.61 5.45
CA ASP A 45 12.19 6.81 6.07
C ASP A 45 10.83 7.22 5.48
N GLY A 46 10.43 6.59 4.37
CA GLY A 46 9.21 6.96 3.67
C GLY A 46 8.97 6.18 2.40
N VAL A 47 8.06 6.71 1.60
CA VAL A 47 7.59 6.09 0.37
C VAL A 47 7.67 7.06 -0.78
N GLU A 48 8.15 6.57 -1.91
CA GLU A 48 8.19 7.28 -3.17
C GLU A 48 7.16 6.69 -4.12
N TYR A 49 6.46 7.53 -4.89
CA TYR A 49 5.47 7.07 -5.84
C TYR A 49 5.28 8.02 -7.01
N ASN A 50 4.93 7.46 -8.18
CA ASN A 50 4.58 8.20 -9.38
C ASN A 50 3.10 7.97 -9.74
N LEU A 51 2.31 9.03 -9.62
CA LEU A 51 0.88 9.04 -9.92
C LEU A 51 0.54 10.21 -10.84
N VAL A 52 0.23 11.39 -10.30
CA VAL A 52 0.06 12.62 -11.11
C VAL A 52 1.42 13.25 -11.39
N LYS A 53 2.29 13.18 -10.37
CA LYS A 53 3.70 13.55 -10.42
C LYS A 53 4.44 12.65 -9.45
N HIS A 54 5.74 12.57 -9.65
CA HIS A 54 6.64 11.93 -8.70
C HIS A 54 6.58 12.64 -7.34
N ARG A 55 6.45 11.86 -6.26
CA ARG A 55 6.40 12.35 -4.89
C ARG A 55 7.14 11.40 -3.97
N ARG A 56 7.84 11.95 -2.99
CA ARG A 56 8.35 11.22 -1.82
C ARG A 56 7.67 11.78 -0.57
N ARG A 57 7.19 10.91 0.32
CA ARG A 57 6.51 11.29 1.57
C ARG A 57 7.00 10.45 2.73
N SER A 58 7.07 11.05 3.92
CA SER A 58 7.42 10.31 5.12
C SER A 58 6.28 9.38 5.53
N TYR A 59 6.61 8.31 6.26
CA TYR A 59 5.58 7.51 6.93
C TYR A 59 4.73 8.32 7.92
N ALA A 60 5.28 9.40 8.51
CA ALA A 60 4.54 10.30 9.39
C ALA A 60 3.43 11.10 8.65
N ASP A 61 3.55 11.25 7.33
CA ASP A 61 2.54 11.91 6.49
C ASP A 61 1.34 11.00 6.21
N VAL A 62 1.46 9.70 6.48
CA VAL A 62 0.38 8.74 6.36
C VAL A 62 -0.54 8.91 7.57
N GLU A 63 -1.79 9.29 7.31
CA GLU A 63 -2.84 9.31 8.32
C GLU A 63 -3.39 7.91 8.56
N MET A 64 -3.60 7.15 7.49
CA MET A 64 -4.08 5.78 7.53
C MET A 64 -3.70 5.05 6.23
N VAL A 65 -3.39 3.77 6.35
CA VAL A 65 -3.32 2.84 5.22
C VAL A 65 -4.61 2.02 5.21
N ASP A 66 -5.33 2.12 4.10
CA ASP A 66 -6.51 1.29 3.82
C ASP A 66 -6.17 0.28 2.72
N ALA A 67 -6.98 -0.77 2.61
CA ALA A 67 -6.78 -1.82 1.63
C ALA A 67 -8.11 -2.34 1.12
N ARG A 68 -8.13 -2.72 -0.15
CA ARG A 68 -9.27 -3.39 -0.77
C ARG A 68 -8.79 -4.59 -1.55
N GLN A 69 -9.49 -5.70 -1.40
CA GLN A 69 -9.23 -6.92 -2.11
C GLN A 69 -10.55 -7.43 -2.69
N TRP A 70 -10.56 -7.70 -3.99
CA TRP A 70 -11.66 -8.33 -4.69
C TRP A 70 -11.11 -9.22 -5.80
N VAL A 71 -11.97 -10.00 -6.47
CA VAL A 71 -11.56 -11.00 -7.49
C VAL A 71 -10.71 -10.40 -8.62
N GLY A 72 -10.84 -9.11 -8.89
CA GLY A 72 -10.15 -8.42 -9.99
C GLY A 72 -9.01 -7.49 -9.58
N GLY A 73 -8.72 -7.33 -8.28
CA GLY A 73 -7.75 -6.32 -7.86
C GLY A 73 -7.40 -6.32 -6.37
N HIS A 74 -6.21 -5.82 -6.10
CA HIS A 74 -5.63 -5.68 -4.76
C HIS A 74 -5.08 -4.27 -4.67
N ASP A 75 -5.77 -3.42 -3.91
CA ASP A 75 -5.42 -2.02 -3.77
C ASP A 75 -4.88 -1.76 -2.37
N ILE A 76 -3.77 -1.02 -2.30
CA ILE A 76 -3.36 -0.30 -1.10
C ILE A 76 -3.67 1.18 -1.28
N ILE A 77 -4.24 1.81 -0.25
CA ILE A 77 -4.73 3.18 -0.29
C ILE A 77 -4.06 3.99 0.82
N PHE A 78 -3.34 5.03 0.45
CA PHE A 78 -2.71 5.97 1.36
C PHE A 78 -3.61 7.17 1.59
N HIS A 79 -4.16 7.26 2.79
CA HIS A 79 -4.81 8.48 3.28
C HIS A 79 -3.73 9.38 3.86
N TRP A 80 -3.51 10.52 3.22
CA TRP A 80 -2.48 11.45 3.66
C TRP A 80 -3.02 12.48 4.64
N ARG A 81 -2.19 12.86 5.62
CA ARG A 81 -2.49 13.92 6.58
C ARG A 81 -2.66 15.26 5.86
N GLY A 82 -3.72 15.99 6.21
CA GLY A 82 -4.02 17.31 5.65
C GLY A 82 -4.37 17.34 4.15
N ALA A 83 -4.53 16.19 3.49
CA ALA A 83 -4.87 16.12 2.08
C ALA A 83 -6.35 15.79 1.84
N PHE A 84 -6.95 16.45 0.85
CA PHE A 84 -8.30 16.13 0.37
C PHE A 84 -8.36 14.82 -0.44
N PHE A 85 -7.24 14.42 -1.05
CA PHE A 85 -7.13 13.25 -1.89
C PHE A 85 -6.30 12.16 -1.23
N ALA A 86 -6.66 10.91 -1.52
CA ALA A 86 -5.88 9.72 -1.22
C ALA A 86 -5.18 9.20 -2.48
N SER A 87 -4.17 8.36 -2.28
CA SER A 87 -3.46 7.67 -3.37
C SER A 87 -3.76 6.18 -3.31
N ARG A 88 -4.40 5.65 -4.35
CA ARG A 88 -4.77 4.23 -4.47
C ARG A 88 -3.83 3.56 -5.47
N MET A 89 -3.09 2.55 -5.02
CA MET A 89 -2.14 1.80 -5.84
C MET A 89 -2.67 0.40 -6.06
N ASN A 90 -2.89 0.06 -7.34
CA ASN A 90 -3.33 -1.28 -7.73
C ASN A 90 -2.10 -2.18 -7.92
N LEU A 91 -1.97 -3.18 -7.06
CA LEU A 91 -0.82 -4.07 -7.01
C LEU A 91 -0.89 -5.09 -8.15
N ALA A 92 0.27 -5.48 -8.68
CA ALA A 92 0.33 -6.48 -9.74
C ALA A 92 0.05 -7.91 -9.25
N GLN A 93 0.39 -8.21 -7.99
CA GLN A 93 0.18 -9.52 -7.35
C GLN A 93 -0.46 -9.37 -5.97
N ALA A 94 -1.35 -10.30 -5.63
CA ALA A 94 -2.11 -10.32 -4.38
C ALA A 94 -1.22 -10.39 -3.13
N ASP A 95 -0.16 -11.20 -3.19
CA ASP A 95 0.74 -11.49 -2.08
C ASP A 95 1.43 -10.24 -1.51
N TRP A 96 1.55 -9.17 -2.30
CA TRP A 96 2.10 -7.91 -1.83
C TRP A 96 1.22 -7.23 -0.81
N LEU A 97 -0.11 -7.37 -0.89
CA LEU A 97 -1.02 -6.61 -0.05
C LEU A 97 -0.81 -6.88 1.45
N PRO A 98 -0.88 -8.12 1.96
CA PRO A 98 -0.64 -8.37 3.38
C PRO A 98 0.80 -8.04 3.80
N GLN A 99 1.79 -8.22 2.92
CA GLN A 99 3.18 -7.87 3.21
C GLN A 99 3.36 -6.37 3.41
N LEU A 100 2.75 -5.56 2.54
CA LEU A 100 2.77 -4.10 2.67
C LEU A 100 2.04 -3.66 3.93
N LEU A 101 0.88 -4.25 4.23
CA LEU A 101 0.13 -3.90 5.44
C LEU A 101 0.93 -4.18 6.72
N GLY A 102 1.61 -5.33 6.80
CA GLY A 102 2.55 -5.63 7.87
C GLY A 102 3.67 -4.60 7.94
N PHE A 103 4.33 -4.33 6.82
CA PHE A 103 5.41 -3.35 6.73
C PHE A 103 4.98 -1.94 7.19
N PHE A 104 3.84 -1.44 6.73
CA PHE A 104 3.34 -0.11 7.13
C PHE A 104 2.93 -0.07 8.62
N SER A 105 2.37 -1.17 9.14
CA SER A 105 2.12 -1.32 10.59
C SER A 105 3.41 -1.24 11.39
N ASP A 106 4.47 -1.92 10.96
CA ASP A 106 5.79 -1.89 11.61
C ASP A 106 6.46 -0.51 11.53
N LYS A 107 6.13 0.28 10.50
CA LYS A 107 6.51 1.70 10.39
C LYS A 107 5.67 2.64 11.24
N GLY A 108 4.72 2.12 12.01
CA GLY A 108 3.84 2.89 12.90
C GLY A 108 2.67 3.56 12.18
N CYS A 109 2.38 3.21 10.93
CA CYS A 109 1.20 3.72 10.24
C CYS A 109 -0.07 3.04 10.76
N LEU A 110 -1.13 3.82 10.97
CA LEU A 110 -2.45 3.29 11.31
C LEU A 110 -3.02 2.50 10.14
N LEU A 111 -3.59 1.33 10.43
CA LEU A 111 -4.33 0.53 9.45
C LEU A 111 -5.83 0.71 9.64
N SER A 112 -6.57 0.82 8.53
CA SER A 112 -8.03 0.76 8.54
C SER A 112 -8.54 -0.59 9.05
N THR A 113 -9.83 -0.69 9.37
CA THR A 113 -10.43 -1.99 9.74
C THR A 113 -10.32 -3.02 8.60
N PRO A 114 -10.70 -2.74 7.34
CA PRO A 114 -10.49 -3.67 6.24
C PRO A 114 -9.04 -4.11 6.06
N ALA A 115 -8.08 -3.19 6.21
CA ALA A 115 -6.66 -3.51 6.14
C ALA A 115 -6.22 -4.48 7.26
N ARG A 116 -6.66 -4.24 8.50
CA ARG A 116 -6.35 -5.13 9.63
C ARG A 116 -6.94 -6.52 9.42
N GLU A 117 -8.15 -6.62 8.89
CA GLU A 117 -8.80 -7.90 8.59
C GLU A 117 -8.03 -8.70 7.53
N ILE A 118 -7.60 -8.05 6.43
CA ILE A 118 -6.77 -8.69 5.40
C ILE A 118 -5.45 -9.21 5.97
N LEU A 119 -4.77 -8.39 6.79
CA LEU A 119 -3.50 -8.77 7.42
C LEU A 119 -3.68 -9.96 8.37
N ALA A 120 -4.71 -9.91 9.23
CA ALA A 120 -5.00 -10.98 10.18
C ALA A 120 -5.35 -12.31 9.47
N GLY A 121 -6.14 -12.24 8.40
CA GLY A 121 -6.47 -13.41 7.57
C GLY A 121 -5.22 -14.07 6.97
N ALA A 122 -4.31 -13.27 6.41
CA ALA A 122 -3.04 -13.78 5.86
C ALA A 122 -2.16 -14.46 6.93
N GLN A 123 -2.08 -13.87 8.13
CA GLN A 123 -1.32 -14.44 9.25
C GLN A 123 -1.92 -15.76 9.76
N ALA A 124 -3.26 -15.88 9.80
CA ALA A 124 -3.93 -17.11 10.20
C ALA A 124 -3.70 -18.27 9.23
N VAL A 125 -3.71 -17.98 7.92
CA VAL A 125 -3.40 -18.96 6.87
C VAL A 125 -1.96 -19.44 6.99
N SER A 126 -1.00 -18.54 7.19
CA SER A 126 0.41 -18.89 7.35
C SER A 126 0.67 -19.77 8.58
N LYS A 127 0.01 -19.49 9.72
CA LYS A 127 0.09 -20.35 10.92
C LYS A 127 -0.44 -21.75 10.68
N SER A 128 -1.56 -21.87 9.96
CA SER A 128 -2.16 -23.17 9.62
C SER A 128 -1.28 -23.98 8.66
N ALA A 129 -0.53 -23.32 7.78
CA ALA A 129 0.38 -23.98 6.84
C ALA A 129 1.68 -24.49 7.49
N ASN A 130 2.19 -23.81 8.52
CA ASN A 130 3.43 -24.18 9.22
C ASN A 130 3.22 -25.12 10.41
N GLY A 131 1.96 -25.40 10.79
CA GLY A 131 1.59 -26.28 11.90
C GLY A 131 1.21 -27.72 11.49
N ARG A 132 1.47 -28.10 10.22
CA ARG A 132 1.38 -29.46 9.70
C ARG A 132 2.78 -29.93 9.34
#